data_AF-A0A415H127-F1
#
_entry.id   AF-A0A415H127-F1
#
_cell.length_a   1.000
_cell.length_b   1.000
_cell.length_c   1.000
_cell.angle_alpha   90.00
_cell.angle_beta   90.00
_cell.angle_gamma   90.00
#
_symmetry.space_group_name_H-M   'P 1'
#
loop_
_entity.id
_entity.type
_entity.pdbx_description
1 polymer ?
#
loop_
_entity_poly.entity_id
_entity_poly.type
_entity_poly.pdbx_seq_one_letter_code
_entity_poly.pdbx_strand_id
1 'polypeptide(L)'
;MKITITIKNEQDGKSYDVSLDNRQKIATTLKVMSENLPEFMKGIGTNPAVQSERTSRHLKLESTYEESHIYTGDIVVISQREKE
;
A
#
# COMPACT_ATOMS: atom_id res chain seq x y z
N MET A 1 -14.50 -7.30 6.35
CA MET A 1 -14.33 -8.52 5.52
C MET A 1 -12.85 -8.69 5.25
N LYS A 2 -12.30 -9.88 5.44
CA LYS A 2 -10.87 -10.11 5.22
C LYS A 2 -10.56 -10.16 3.71
N ILE A 3 -9.55 -9.41 3.29
CA ILE A 3 -9.03 -9.37 1.92
C ILE A 3 -7.54 -9.69 1.92
N THR A 4 -7.04 -10.25 0.82
CA THR A 4 -5.61 -10.48 0.60
C THR A 4 -5.17 -9.69 -0.62
N ILE A 5 -4.28 -8.72 -0.41
CA ILE A 5 -3.78 -7.84 -1.47
C ILE A 5 -2.26 -7.99 -1.59
N THR A 6 -1.73 -7.59 -2.73
CA THR A 6 -0.28 -7.55 -2.92
C THR A 6 0.18 -6.09 -2.82
N ILE A 7 1.16 -5.81 -1.97
CA ILE A 7 1.81 -4.50 -1.90
C ILE A 7 3.15 -4.59 -2.63
N LYS A 8 3.34 -3.75 -3.64
CA LYS A 8 4.53 -3.72 -4.50
C LYS A 8 5.31 -2.42 -4.29
N ASN A 9 6.60 -2.52 -4.02
CA ASN A 9 7.49 -1.37 -3.99
C ASN A 9 7.96 -1.06 -5.41
N GLU A 10 7.66 0.15 -5.90
CA GLU A 10 8.05 0.59 -7.23
C GLU A 10 9.57 0.79 -7.39
N GLN A 11 10.28 1.14 -6.31
CA GLN A 11 11.71 1.44 -6.36
C GLN A 11 12.57 0.21 -6.67
N ASP A 12 12.24 -0.94 -6.07
CA ASP A 12 13.04 -2.17 -6.22
C ASP A 12 12.25 -3.34 -6.83
N GLY A 13 10.95 -3.18 -7.06
CA GLY A 13 10.08 -4.16 -7.67
C GLY A 13 9.66 -5.31 -6.76
N LYS A 14 10.08 -5.35 -5.49
CA LYS A 14 9.61 -6.38 -4.55
C LYS A 14 8.12 -6.24 -4.28
N SER A 15 7.51 -7.36 -3.92
CA SER A 15 6.10 -7.44 -3.57
C SER A 15 5.86 -8.36 -2.38
N TYR A 16 4.87 -8.03 -1.56
CA TYR A 16 4.43 -8.84 -0.43
C TYR A 16 2.92 -8.97 -0.42
N ASP A 17 2.43 -10.19 -0.22
CA ASP A 17 1.02 -10.43 0.02
C ASP A 17 0.67 -10.17 1.48
N VAL A 18 -0.34 -9.34 1.70
CA VAL A 18 -0.84 -8.99 3.03
C VAL A 18 -2.31 -9.32 3.13
N SER A 19 -2.68 -9.95 4.24
CA SER A 19 -4.07 -10.31 4.54
C SER A 19 -4.59 -9.45 5.69
N LEU A 20 -5.63 -8.67 5.44
CA LEU A 20 -6.11 -7.61 6.34
C LEU A 20 -7.63 -7.43 6.22
N ASP A 21 -8.25 -6.69 7.13
CA ASP A 21 -9.66 -6.35 7.01
C ASP A 21 -9.86 -5.18 6.03
N ASN A 22 -10.85 -5.28 5.14
CA ASN A 22 -11.12 -4.26 4.12
C ASN A 22 -11.52 -2.89 4.69
N ARG A 23 -11.94 -2.82 5.97
CA ARG A 23 -12.21 -1.56 6.69
C ARG A 23 -10.96 -0.95 7.33
N GLN A 24 -9.81 -1.60 7.22
CA GLN A 24 -8.54 -1.04 7.67
C GLN A 24 -8.12 0.12 6.75
N LYS A 25 -7.56 1.18 7.33
CA LYS A 25 -6.97 2.29 6.57
C LYS A 25 -5.64 1.87 5.95
N ILE A 26 -5.37 2.37 4.75
CA ILE A 26 -4.11 2.10 4.03
C ILE A 26 -2.88 2.53 4.87
N ALA A 27 -2.96 3.70 5.53
CA ALA A 27 -1.91 4.21 6.41
C ALA A 27 -1.51 3.21 7.52
N THR A 28 -2.49 2.52 8.09
CA THR A 28 -2.26 1.55 9.17
C THR A 28 -1.43 0.38 8.67
N THR A 29 -1.75 -0.16 7.49
CA THR A 29 -0.99 -1.27 6.90
C THR A 29 0.44 -0.86 6.60
N LEU A 30 0.65 0.33 6.01
CA LEU A 30 1.99 0.82 5.68
C LEU A 30 2.82 1.09 6.94
N LYS A 31 2.20 1.57 8.02
CA LYS A 31 2.88 1.73 9.31
C LYS A 31 3.38 0.37 9.83
N VAL A 32 2.52 -0.64 9.86
CA VAL A 32 2.90 -2.00 10.28
C VAL A 32 4.02 -2.56 9.41
N MET A 33 3.98 -2.34 8.09
CA MET A 33 5.05 -2.75 7.20
C MET A 33 6.36 -2.00 7.46
N SER A 34 6.31 -0.70 7.77
CA SER A 34 7.52 0.05 8.13
C SER A 34 8.15 -0.47 9.42
N GLU A 35 7.33 -0.86 10.39
CA GLU A 35 7.79 -1.39 11.68
C GLU A 35 8.35 -2.82 11.56
N ASN A 36 7.80 -3.66 10.69
CA ASN A 36 8.18 -5.09 10.58
C ASN A 36 9.07 -5.42 9.37
N LEU A 37 9.01 -4.61 8.32
CA LEU A 37 9.72 -4.80 7.05
C LEU A 37 10.44 -3.49 6.66
N PRO A 38 11.38 -2.99 7.49
CA PRO A 38 12.06 -1.72 7.25
C PRO A 38 12.86 -1.72 5.94
N GLU A 39 13.42 -2.87 5.55
CA GLU A 39 14.14 -3.01 4.28
C GLU A 39 13.22 -2.92 3.05
N PHE A 40 11.94 -3.31 3.17
CA PHE A 40 10.96 -3.14 2.09
C PHE A 40 10.46 -1.70 1.98
N MET A 41 10.35 -0.99 3.11
CA MET A 41 9.90 0.41 3.14
C MET A 41 11.06 1.41 3.00
N LYS A 42 12.28 0.93 2.85
CA LYS A 42 13.48 1.75 2.72
C LYS A 42 13.39 2.60 1.44
N GLY A 43 13.66 3.90 1.58
CA GLY A 43 13.63 4.85 0.45
C GLY A 43 12.25 5.41 0.09
N ILE A 44 11.16 4.82 0.59
CA ILE A 44 9.78 5.26 0.32
C ILE A 44 9.40 6.54 1.09
N GLY A 45 9.98 6.74 2.28
CA GLY A 45 9.71 7.91 3.14
C GLY A 45 8.45 7.78 4.00
N THR A 46 8.14 8.83 4.78
CA THR A 46 7.05 8.84 5.77
C THR A 46 5.65 9.07 5.19
N ASN A 47 5.57 9.59 3.96
CA ASN A 47 4.29 9.86 3.29
C ASN A 47 4.32 9.34 1.84
N PRO A 48 4.25 8.00 1.65
CA PRO A 48 4.32 7.39 0.33
C PRO A 48 3.20 7.83 -0.60
N ALA A 49 3.49 7.83 -1.90
CA ALA A 49 2.46 7.75 -2.90
C ALA A 49 1.97 6.30 -2.98
N VAL A 50 0.66 6.12 -3.02
CA VAL A 50 0.03 4.80 -3.10
C VAL A 50 -0.92 4.80 -4.27
N GLN A 51 -0.82 3.78 -5.12
CA GLN A 51 -1.58 3.67 -6.35
C GLN A 51 -2.10 2.25 -6.54
N SER A 52 -3.30 2.12 -7.13
CA SER A 52 -3.76 0.83 -7.62
C SER A 52 -3.09 0.53 -8.95
N GLU A 53 -2.44 -0.63 -9.09
CA GLU A 53 -1.80 -1.03 -10.35
C GLU A 53 -2.84 -1.18 -11.48
N ARG A 54 -4.02 -1.74 -11.15
CA ARG A 54 -5.09 -2.02 -12.11
C ARG A 54 -5.70 -0.77 -12.75
N THR A 55 -5.82 0.31 -12.00
CA THR A 55 -6.54 1.53 -12.43
C THR A 55 -5.65 2.75 -12.53
N SER A 56 -4.38 2.63 -12.11
CA SER A 56 -3.45 3.74 -11.95
C SER A 56 -4.01 4.88 -11.08
N ARG A 57 -5.01 4.61 -10.23
CA ARG A 57 -5.61 5.62 -9.36
C ARG A 57 -4.81 5.78 -8.08
N HIS A 58 -4.50 7.03 -7.72
CA HIS A 58 -3.92 7.36 -6.43
C HIS A 58 -4.91 7.08 -5.30
N LEU A 59 -4.45 6.35 -4.28
CA LEU A 59 -5.23 5.98 -3.11
C LEU A 59 -4.88 6.93 -1.97
N LYS A 60 -5.91 7.35 -1.23
CA LYS A 60 -5.72 8.18 -0.04
C LYS A 60 -5.32 7.30 1.13
N LEU A 61 -4.23 7.64 1.79
CA LEU A 61 -3.73 6.91 2.97
C LEU A 61 -4.77 6.80 4.10
N GLU A 62 -5.62 7.81 4.24
CA GLU A 62 -6.66 7.87 5.26
C GLU A 62 -7.92 7.08 4.92
N SER A 63 -8.08 6.69 3.65
CA SER A 63 -9.20 5.86 3.21
C SER A 63 -8.97 4.40 3.54
N THR A 64 -10.07 3.69 3.76
CA THR A 64 -10.07 2.23 3.88
C THR A 64 -9.89 1.57 2.51
N TYR A 65 -9.56 0.28 2.50
CA TYR A 65 -9.49 -0.49 1.26
C TYR A 65 -10.86 -0.60 0.58
N GLU A 66 -11.94 -0.71 1.36
CA GLU A 66 -13.32 -0.73 0.86
C GLU A 66 -13.70 0.58 0.16
N GLU A 67 -13.47 1.75 0.79
CA GLU A 67 -13.70 3.06 0.17
C GLU A 67 -12.81 3.28 -1.05
N SER A 68 -11.62 2.68 -1.03
CA SER A 68 -10.67 2.70 -2.13
C SER A 68 -10.95 1.61 -3.16
N HIS A 69 -12.06 0.87 -3.10
CA HIS A 69 -12.41 -0.19 -4.04
C HIS A 69 -11.25 -1.17 -4.33
N ILE A 70 -10.48 -1.50 -3.30
CA ILE A 70 -9.40 -2.49 -3.34
C ILE A 70 -9.92 -3.78 -2.72
N TYR A 71 -9.81 -4.87 -3.47
CA TYR A 71 -10.31 -6.18 -3.10
C TYR A 71 -9.21 -7.23 -3.19
N THR A 72 -9.54 -8.46 -2.81
CA THR A 72 -8.59 -9.58 -2.87
C THR A 72 -8.02 -9.74 -4.28
N GLY A 73 -6.70 -9.85 -4.39
CA GLY A 73 -5.97 -9.98 -5.65
C GLY A 73 -5.59 -8.65 -6.31
N ASP A 74 -6.05 -7.50 -5.80
CA ASP A 74 -5.55 -6.21 -6.27
C ASP A 74 -4.09 -5.99 -5.83
N ILE A 75 -3.35 -5.31 -6.71
CA ILE A 75 -1.97 -4.90 -6.47
C ILE A 75 -1.96 -3.40 -6.14
N VAL A 76 -1.36 -3.08 -4.99
CA VAL A 76 -1.16 -1.72 -4.49
C VAL A 76 0.31 -1.38 -4.62
N VAL A 77 0.63 -0.43 -5.48
CA VAL A 77 1.99 0.06 -5.69
C VAL A 77 2.27 1.19 -4.71
N ILE A 78 3.42 1.11 -4.04
CA ILE A 78 3.96 2.17 -3.20
C ILE A 78 5.21 2.74 -3.84
N SER A 79 5.31 4.05 -3.83
CA SER A 79 6.48 4.77 -4.32
C SER A 79 6.79 5.98 -3.44
N GLN A 80 8.03 6.45 -3.53
CA GLN A 80 8.43 7.67 -2.86
C GLN A 80 7.67 8.83 -3.51
N ARG A 81 6.94 9.59 -2.70
CA ARG A 81 6.33 10.84 -3.16
C ARG A 81 7.47 11.84 -3.38
N GLU A 82 7.74 12.21 -4.63
CA GLU A 82 8.67 13.30 -4.90
C GLU A 82 8.20 14.53 -4.12
N LYS A 83 9.13 15.14 -3.37
CA LYS A 83 8.88 16.41 -2.70
C LYS A 83 8.60 17.44 -3.78
N GLU A 84 7.38 17.95 -3.83
CA GLU A 84 7.14 19.32 -4.28
C GLU A 84 7.91 20.30 -3.39
#